data_AF-A0A8H3DRP8-F1
#
_entry.id   AF-A0A8H3DRP8-F1
#
_cell.length_a   1.000
_cell.length_b   1.000
_cell.length_c   1.000
_cell.angle_alpha   90.00
_cell.angle_beta   90.00
_cell.angle_gamma   90.00
#
_symmetry.space_group_name_H-M   'P 1'
#
loop_
_entity.id
_entity.type
_entity.pdbx_description
1 polymer ?
#
loop_
_entity_poly.entity_id
_entity_poly.type
_entity_poly.pdbx_seq_one_letter_code
_entity_poly.pdbx_strand_id
1 'polypeptide(L)'
;MPVVPALGPARLGSIPFAGTPRLIPGSNMARWVFAVVLSLAVTALASNNDTAVHIHHRIRQPGSKPAPFSHRGTVLLTPTGPSYSPAGAFRDQLAAWISSSPDARYDIALETDGNPDDWPRSSVKLCHLTATYEEFLTLHKTVSGDIFALDYHLDSVPKNGACPHTPSAMYIASTDVQIKSPSPAFTPRLRVPPPMSSDGKPITPVPEQSFIQKYWMYIVPGLIILLVLPAGPDDAPQR
;
A
#
# COMPACT_ATOMS: atom_id res chain seq x y z
N MET A 1 -27.56 -1.00 -48.52
CA MET A 1 -26.30 -0.43 -49.04
C MET A 1 -26.48 1.06 -49.23
N PRO A 2 -25.71 1.90 -48.52
CA PRO A 2 -25.29 3.17 -49.09
C PRO A 2 -23.78 3.41 -48.99
N VAL A 3 -23.33 4.20 -49.95
CA VAL A 3 -21.99 4.45 -50.46
C VAL A 3 -21.13 5.30 -49.51
N VAL A 4 -19.87 4.91 -49.37
CA VAL A 4 -18.78 5.65 -48.70
C VAL A 4 -18.14 6.64 -49.68
N PRO A 5 -17.85 7.90 -49.31
CA PRO A 5 -16.96 8.75 -50.08
C PRO A 5 -15.52 8.67 -49.54
N ALA A 6 -14.58 8.40 -50.44
CA ALA A 6 -13.14 8.44 -50.24
C ALA A 6 -12.59 9.85 -50.51
N LEU A 7 -11.71 10.36 -49.65
CA LEU A 7 -10.92 11.57 -49.89
C LEU A 7 -9.43 11.33 -49.62
N GLY A 8 -8.66 11.29 -50.71
CA GLY A 8 -7.47 12.12 -50.99
C GLY A 8 -6.21 12.00 -50.11
N PRO A 9 -5.03 11.65 -50.70
CA PRO A 9 -3.75 11.67 -49.99
C PRO A 9 -3.15 13.08 -49.87
N ALA A 10 -2.59 13.39 -48.70
CA ALA A 10 -1.87 14.62 -48.40
C ALA A 10 -0.45 14.64 -49.01
N ARG A 11 -0.09 15.76 -49.64
CA ARG A 11 1.22 16.00 -50.28
C ARG A 11 2.29 16.34 -49.23
N LEU A 12 3.45 15.71 -49.36
CA LEU A 12 4.71 16.08 -48.71
C LEU A 12 5.22 17.44 -49.24
N GLY A 13 5.52 18.37 -48.33
CA GLY A 13 6.20 19.62 -48.62
C GLY A 13 7.70 19.50 -48.36
N SER A 14 8.49 19.70 -49.42
CA SER A 14 9.95 19.77 -49.43
C SER A 14 10.44 21.15 -48.99
N ILE A 15 11.48 21.22 -48.14
CA ILE A 15 12.14 22.48 -47.74
C ILE A 15 13.53 22.54 -48.42
N PRO A 16 13.90 23.65 -49.09
CA PRO A 16 15.19 23.78 -49.75
C PRO A 16 16.30 24.28 -48.83
N PHE A 17 17.51 23.85 -49.19
CA PHE A 17 18.83 24.20 -48.67
C PHE A 17 19.35 25.53 -49.23
N ALA A 18 20.43 26.02 -48.59
CA ALA A 18 21.46 26.93 -49.09
C ALA A 18 21.39 28.40 -48.64
N GLY A 19 22.37 28.77 -47.80
CA GLY A 19 22.72 30.14 -47.47
C GLY A 19 24.13 30.19 -46.88
N THR A 20 25.16 30.18 -47.74
CA THR A 20 26.55 30.49 -47.41
C THR A 20 26.72 31.96 -47.04
N PRO A 21 27.41 32.31 -45.94
CA PRO A 21 27.92 33.66 -45.73
C PRO A 21 29.42 33.79 -46.08
N ARG A 22 29.71 34.87 -46.81
CA ARG A 22 31.04 35.36 -47.22
C ARG A 22 31.92 35.75 -46.02
N LEU A 23 33.22 35.49 -46.16
CA LEU A 23 34.31 36.08 -45.38
C LEU A 23 34.56 37.55 -45.78
N ILE A 24 34.72 38.43 -44.78
CA ILE A 24 35.36 39.75 -44.91
C ILE A 24 36.41 39.87 -43.79
N PRO A 25 37.65 40.32 -44.08
CA PRO A 25 38.70 40.50 -43.10
C PRO A 25 38.71 41.93 -42.53
N GLY A 26 39.07 42.10 -41.26
CA GLY A 26 39.18 43.43 -40.66
C GLY A 26 39.63 43.46 -39.20
N SER A 27 40.95 43.55 -39.01
CA SER A 27 41.68 44.32 -37.99
C SER A 27 41.37 44.22 -36.48
N ASN A 28 42.44 43.89 -35.76
CA ASN A 28 42.97 44.54 -34.55
C ASN A 28 42.30 44.35 -33.17
N MET A 29 43.12 43.75 -32.30
CA MET A 29 43.33 44.07 -30.88
C MET A 29 42.12 44.05 -29.95
N ALA A 30 42.04 43.03 -29.10
CA ALA A 30 42.03 43.22 -27.65
C ALA A 30 41.97 41.87 -26.91
N ARG A 31 42.95 41.68 -26.03
CA ARG A 31 43.00 40.68 -24.97
C ARG A 31 41.69 40.70 -24.16
N TRP A 32 41.03 39.55 -24.02
CA TRP A 32 40.16 39.28 -22.87
C TRP A 32 40.35 37.84 -22.40
N VAL A 33 40.53 37.76 -21.08
CA VAL A 33 40.89 36.61 -20.27
C VAL A 33 39.80 35.54 -20.36
N PHE A 34 40.17 34.32 -20.76
CA PHE A 34 39.30 33.15 -20.66
C PHE A 34 39.15 32.77 -19.18
N ALA A 35 38.08 33.25 -18.55
CA ALA A 35 37.61 32.71 -17.27
C ALA A 35 36.96 31.34 -17.53
N VAL A 36 37.70 30.28 -17.24
CA VAL A 36 37.19 28.91 -17.16
C VAL A 36 36.30 28.82 -15.92
N VAL A 37 34.99 29.06 -16.07
CA VAL A 37 34.00 28.76 -15.04
C VAL A 37 33.58 27.30 -15.24
N LEU A 38 34.26 26.42 -14.53
CA LEU A 38 33.93 25.00 -14.41
C LEU A 38 32.71 24.86 -13.49
N SER A 39 31.51 25.00 -14.06
CA SER A 39 30.26 24.71 -13.35
C SER A 39 30.10 23.19 -13.18
N LEU A 40 30.63 22.64 -12.09
CA LEU A 40 30.21 21.33 -11.58
C LEU A 40 28.76 21.46 -11.06
N ALA A 41 27.80 21.27 -11.96
CA ALA A 41 26.44 20.94 -11.56
C ALA A 41 26.44 19.48 -11.08
N VAL A 42 26.63 19.27 -9.78
CA VAL A 42 26.33 18.00 -9.12
C VAL A 42 24.82 17.80 -9.21
N THR A 43 24.38 17.14 -10.27
CA THR A 43 23.00 16.64 -10.38
C THR A 43 22.93 15.45 -9.44
N ALA A 44 22.42 15.67 -8.23
CA ALA A 44 22.02 14.58 -7.35
C ALA A 44 20.84 13.87 -8.02
N LEU A 45 21.13 12.76 -8.72
CA LEU A 45 20.11 11.82 -9.17
C LEU A 45 19.50 11.19 -7.90
N ALA A 46 18.40 11.78 -7.41
CA ALA A 46 17.51 11.04 -6.54
C ALA A 46 16.94 9.89 -7.38
N SER A 47 17.44 8.67 -7.19
CA SER A 47 16.82 7.48 -7.77
C SER A 47 15.50 7.26 -7.04
N ASN A 48 14.41 7.82 -7.57
CA ASN A 48 13.10 7.27 -7.30
C ASN A 48 13.12 5.85 -7.88
N ASN A 49 13.25 4.85 -7.03
CA ASN A 49 13.09 3.45 -7.43
C ASN A 49 11.59 3.20 -7.66
N ASP A 50 11.05 3.82 -8.71
CA ASP A 50 9.72 3.54 -9.19
C ASP A 50 9.72 2.11 -9.71
N THR A 51 9.06 1.23 -8.98
CA THR A 51 8.98 -0.18 -9.33
C THR A 51 7.72 -0.39 -10.15
N ALA A 52 7.88 -0.74 -11.42
CA ALA A 52 6.77 -1.05 -12.30
C ALA A 52 6.44 -2.56 -12.23
N VAL A 53 5.17 -2.87 -12.06
CA VAL A 53 4.65 -4.24 -11.97
C VAL A 53 3.60 -4.43 -13.04
N HIS A 54 3.74 -5.49 -13.83
CA HIS A 54 2.82 -5.78 -14.92
C HIS A 54 1.77 -6.80 -14.48
N ILE A 55 0.52 -6.48 -14.82
CA ILE A 55 -0.64 -7.31 -14.52
C ILE A 55 -1.17 -7.86 -15.82
N HIS A 56 -1.44 -9.16 -15.83
CA HIS A 56 -1.94 -9.88 -16.98
C HIS A 56 -3.30 -10.49 -16.67
N HIS A 57 -4.06 -10.78 -17.72
CA HIS A 57 -5.37 -11.39 -17.60
C HIS A 57 -5.63 -12.43 -18.69
N ARG A 58 -6.54 -13.36 -18.40
CA ARG A 58 -7.06 -14.31 -19.39
C ARG A 58 -8.43 -14.82 -18.99
N ILE A 59 -9.11 -15.46 -19.92
CA ILE A 59 -10.28 -16.29 -19.63
C ILE A 59 -9.92 -17.77 -19.63
N ARG A 60 -10.58 -18.50 -18.73
CA ARG A 60 -10.50 -19.95 -18.62
C ARG A 60 -11.90 -20.54 -18.63
N GLN A 61 -12.22 -21.31 -19.67
CA GLN A 61 -13.46 -22.07 -19.69
C GLN A 61 -13.26 -23.43 -19.00
N PRO A 62 -14.26 -23.94 -18.29
CA PRO A 62 -14.22 -25.30 -17.75
C PRO A 62 -14.02 -26.32 -18.88
N GLY A 63 -13.05 -27.24 -18.71
CA GLY A 63 -12.82 -28.34 -19.65
C GLY A 63 -12.04 -28.01 -20.92
N SER A 64 -11.62 -26.75 -21.13
CA SER A 64 -10.76 -26.37 -22.25
C SER A 64 -9.35 -25.98 -21.80
N LYS A 65 -8.40 -25.97 -22.75
CA LYS A 65 -7.05 -25.46 -22.49
C LYS A 65 -7.13 -23.94 -22.24
N PRO A 66 -6.50 -23.41 -21.18
CA PRO A 66 -6.50 -21.98 -20.91
C PRO A 66 -5.90 -21.20 -22.08
N ALA A 67 -6.48 -20.03 -22.37
CA ALA A 67 -5.89 -19.06 -23.27
C ALA A 67 -4.53 -18.55 -22.72
N PRO A 68 -3.62 -18.07 -23.58
CA PRO A 68 -2.45 -17.35 -23.10
C PRO A 68 -2.86 -16.07 -22.36
N PHE A 69 -2.02 -15.66 -21.42
CA PHE A 69 -2.19 -14.37 -20.75
C PHE A 69 -1.99 -13.21 -21.74
N SER A 70 -2.85 -12.20 -21.64
CA SER A 70 -2.67 -10.92 -22.31
C SER A 70 -2.38 -9.83 -21.28
N HIS A 71 -1.73 -8.76 -21.72
CA HIS A 71 -1.42 -7.63 -20.85
C HIS A 71 -2.70 -6.88 -20.47
N ARG A 72 -2.89 -6.64 -19.17
CA ARG A 72 -4.06 -5.97 -18.62
C ARG A 72 -3.76 -4.52 -18.26
N GLY A 73 -2.59 -4.27 -17.70
CA GLY A 73 -2.16 -2.97 -17.25
C GLY A 73 -0.86 -3.03 -16.46
N THR A 74 -0.39 -1.85 -16.04
CA THR A 74 0.84 -1.69 -15.29
C THR A 74 0.55 -0.89 -14.03
N VAL A 75 1.02 -1.39 -12.90
CA VAL A 75 1.01 -0.69 -11.61
C VAL A 75 2.38 -0.06 -11.41
N LEU A 76 2.42 1.26 -11.24
CA LEU A 76 3.62 1.98 -10.85
C LEU A 76 3.60 2.18 -9.33
N LEU A 77 4.60 1.62 -8.65
CA LEU A 77 4.76 1.75 -7.20
C LEU A 77 5.64 2.97 -6.93
N THR A 78 5.01 4.08 -6.53
CA THR A 78 5.71 5.32 -6.17
C THR A 78 5.68 5.53 -4.65
N PRO A 79 6.58 6.35 -4.09
CA PRO A 79 6.54 6.70 -2.66
C PRO A 79 5.24 7.39 -2.22
N THR A 80 4.53 8.06 -3.13
CA THR A 80 3.25 8.73 -2.83
C THR A 80 2.04 7.80 -2.92
N GLY A 81 2.22 6.60 -3.46
CA GLY A 81 1.17 5.59 -3.60
C GLY A 81 1.27 4.79 -4.90
N PRO A 82 0.51 3.69 -5.02
CA PRO A 82 0.38 2.98 -6.28
C PRO A 82 -0.43 3.81 -7.29
N SER A 83 -0.04 3.75 -8.56
CA SER A 83 -0.80 4.28 -9.69
C SER A 83 -1.04 3.18 -10.71
N TYR A 84 -2.25 3.09 -11.26
CA TYR A 84 -2.62 2.07 -12.24
C TYR A 84 -2.82 2.66 -13.63
N SER A 85 -2.21 2.03 -14.63
CA SER A 85 -2.39 2.38 -16.04
C SER A 85 -2.91 1.17 -16.82
N PRO A 86 -4.16 1.20 -17.33
CA PRO A 86 -4.74 0.09 -18.07
C PRO A 86 -4.10 -0.06 -19.45
N ALA A 87 -4.00 -1.29 -19.94
CA ALA A 87 -3.58 -1.58 -21.31
C ALA A 87 -4.67 -1.15 -22.30
N GLY A 88 -4.28 -0.58 -23.45
CA GLY A 88 -5.24 -0.10 -24.45
C GLY A 88 -6.19 -1.18 -24.96
N ALA A 89 -5.72 -2.42 -25.11
CA ALA A 89 -6.51 -3.54 -25.61
C ALA A 89 -7.39 -4.22 -24.54
N PHE A 90 -7.26 -3.86 -23.26
CA PHE A 90 -7.92 -4.54 -22.14
C PHE A 90 -9.46 -4.52 -22.28
N ARG A 91 -10.02 -3.34 -22.57
CA ARG A 91 -11.48 -3.12 -22.59
C ARG A 91 -12.16 -3.91 -23.71
N ASP A 92 -11.58 -3.86 -24.91
CA ASP A 92 -12.11 -4.54 -26.09
C ASP A 92 -12.04 -6.06 -25.92
N GLN A 93 -10.94 -6.58 -25.37
CA GLN A 93 -10.79 -8.01 -25.07
C GLN A 93 -11.84 -8.48 -24.06
N LEU A 94 -12.02 -7.72 -22.98
CA LEU A 94 -12.97 -8.07 -21.93
C LEU A 94 -14.42 -8.09 -22.45
N ALA A 95 -14.81 -7.09 -23.26
CA ALA A 95 -16.14 -7.02 -23.86
C ALA A 95 -16.43 -8.22 -24.79
N ALA A 96 -15.44 -8.62 -25.59
CA ALA A 96 -15.54 -9.80 -26.44
C ALA A 96 -15.73 -11.09 -25.63
N TRP A 97 -15.01 -11.23 -24.51
CA TRP A 97 -15.06 -12.42 -23.68
C TRP A 97 -16.37 -12.59 -22.91
N ILE A 98 -16.86 -11.52 -22.29
CA ILE A 98 -18.13 -11.52 -21.53
C ILE A 98 -19.28 -12.04 -22.40
N SER A 99 -19.32 -11.63 -23.66
CA SER A 99 -20.37 -12.01 -24.61
C SER A 99 -20.31 -13.49 -25.03
N SER A 100 -19.16 -14.15 -24.85
CA SER A 100 -18.90 -15.48 -25.41
C SER A 100 -19.12 -16.64 -24.42
N SER A 101 -18.91 -16.42 -23.12
CA SER A 101 -18.70 -17.53 -22.18
C SER A 101 -19.10 -17.19 -20.73
N PRO A 102 -20.40 -17.19 -20.37
CA PRO A 102 -20.85 -16.78 -19.04
C PRO A 102 -20.31 -17.67 -17.89
N ASP A 103 -20.06 -18.96 -18.17
CA ASP A 103 -19.52 -19.93 -17.20
C ASP A 103 -17.99 -19.92 -17.10
N ALA A 104 -17.32 -19.06 -17.89
CA ALA A 104 -15.87 -18.93 -17.81
C ALA A 104 -15.43 -18.26 -16.50
N ARG A 105 -14.16 -18.48 -16.16
CA ARG A 105 -13.47 -17.75 -15.11
C ARG A 105 -12.55 -16.70 -15.74
N TYR A 106 -12.50 -15.55 -15.10
CA TYR A 106 -11.55 -14.50 -15.40
C TYR A 106 -10.37 -14.64 -14.44
N ASP A 107 -9.20 -14.91 -14.99
CA ASP A 107 -7.95 -15.01 -14.24
C ASP A 107 -7.16 -13.72 -14.39
N ILE A 108 -6.58 -13.27 -13.29
CA ILE A 108 -5.63 -12.16 -13.24
C ILE A 108 -4.34 -12.66 -12.62
N ALA A 109 -3.21 -12.28 -13.21
CA ALA A 109 -1.90 -12.76 -12.81
C ALA A 109 -0.91 -11.60 -12.65
N LEU A 110 -0.01 -11.77 -11.69
CA LEU A 110 1.13 -10.92 -11.46
C LEU A 110 2.31 -11.44 -12.27
N GLU A 111 2.92 -10.60 -13.11
CA GLU A 111 4.12 -11.00 -13.86
C GLU A 111 5.28 -11.25 -12.90
N THR A 112 5.89 -12.43 -13.02
CA THR A 112 7.14 -12.79 -12.35
C THR A 112 8.09 -13.44 -13.35
N ASP A 113 9.36 -13.57 -12.98
CA ASP A 113 10.30 -14.33 -13.79
C ASP A 113 9.83 -15.79 -13.95
N GLY A 114 10.01 -16.36 -15.15
CA GLY A 114 9.70 -17.76 -15.44
C GLY A 114 8.49 -17.98 -16.36
N ASN A 115 7.82 -19.11 -16.17
CA ASN A 115 6.71 -19.53 -17.03
C ASN A 115 5.40 -18.82 -16.63
N PRO A 116 4.66 -18.21 -17.57
CA PRO A 116 3.39 -17.52 -17.27
C PRO A 116 2.33 -18.37 -16.58
N ASP A 117 2.34 -19.69 -16.75
CA ASP A 117 1.38 -20.56 -16.09
C ASP A 117 1.62 -20.74 -14.58
N ASP A 118 2.83 -20.43 -14.11
CA ASP A 118 3.27 -20.51 -12.71
C ASP A 118 3.14 -19.17 -11.96
N TRP A 119 2.76 -18.10 -12.66
CA TRP A 119 2.58 -16.78 -12.07
C TRP A 119 1.54 -16.77 -10.93
N PRO A 120 1.79 -16.00 -9.84
CA PRO A 120 0.79 -15.76 -8.81
C PRO A 120 -0.49 -15.19 -9.42
N ARG A 121 -1.62 -15.84 -9.16
CA ARG A 121 -2.88 -15.51 -9.83
C ARG A 121 -4.09 -15.62 -8.92
N SER A 122 -5.07 -14.75 -9.17
CA SER A 122 -6.41 -14.82 -8.60
C SER A 122 -7.43 -15.03 -9.72
N SER A 123 -8.63 -15.53 -9.37
CA SER A 123 -9.63 -15.92 -10.35
C SER A 123 -11.05 -15.68 -9.85
N VAL A 124 -11.88 -15.04 -10.66
CA VAL A 124 -13.30 -14.79 -10.39
C VAL A 124 -14.18 -15.37 -11.50
N LYS A 125 -15.48 -15.54 -11.25
CA LYS A 125 -16.40 -15.90 -12.34
C LYS A 125 -16.53 -14.72 -13.29
N LEU A 126 -16.49 -14.97 -14.61
CA LEU A 126 -16.54 -13.92 -15.62
C LEU A 126 -17.85 -13.11 -15.53
N CYS A 127 -18.95 -13.79 -15.21
CA CYS A 127 -20.27 -13.18 -15.00
C CYS A 127 -20.31 -12.09 -13.90
N HIS A 128 -19.37 -12.07 -12.96
CA HIS A 128 -19.34 -11.03 -11.91
C HIS A 128 -18.83 -9.69 -12.45
N LEU A 129 -18.05 -9.70 -13.53
CA LEU A 129 -17.52 -8.48 -14.14
C LEU A 129 -18.59 -7.61 -14.80
N THR A 130 -19.75 -8.17 -15.13
CA THR A 130 -20.87 -7.43 -15.76
C THR A 130 -21.73 -6.65 -14.77
N ALA A 131 -21.53 -6.85 -13.47
CA ALA A 131 -22.30 -6.18 -12.42
C ALA A 131 -21.40 -5.38 -11.46
N THR A 132 -20.10 -5.34 -11.74
CA THR A 132 -19.09 -4.70 -10.88
C THR A 132 -18.82 -3.29 -11.38
N TYR A 133 -18.82 -2.31 -10.48
CA TYR A 133 -18.44 -0.94 -10.80
C TYR A 133 -16.97 -0.66 -10.41
N GLU A 134 -16.59 -1.11 -9.22
CA GLU A 134 -15.24 -1.00 -8.67
C GLU A 134 -14.59 -2.38 -8.48
N GLU A 135 -13.33 -2.48 -8.91
CA GLU A 135 -12.48 -3.62 -8.61
C GLU A 135 -11.31 -3.20 -7.73
N PHE A 136 -10.85 -4.14 -6.90
CA PHE A 136 -9.75 -3.96 -5.97
C PHE A 136 -8.64 -4.94 -6.29
N LEU A 137 -7.45 -4.40 -6.53
CA LEU A 137 -6.22 -5.13 -6.78
C LEU A 137 -5.30 -4.96 -5.58
N THR A 138 -5.10 -6.00 -4.77
CA THR A 138 -4.20 -5.92 -3.62
C THR A 138 -2.89 -6.64 -3.92
N LEU A 139 -1.80 -5.87 -3.97
CA LEU A 139 -0.45 -6.39 -4.13
C LEU A 139 0.19 -6.60 -2.77
N HIS A 140 0.66 -7.83 -2.52
CA HIS A 140 1.37 -8.15 -1.28
C HIS A 140 2.87 -7.99 -1.48
N LYS A 141 3.45 -7.22 -0.57
CA LYS A 141 4.87 -6.88 -0.55
C LYS A 141 5.58 -7.71 0.51
N THR A 142 6.85 -8.05 0.30
CA THR A 142 7.74 -8.63 1.32
C THR A 142 8.35 -7.53 2.20
N VAL A 143 9.06 -7.91 3.26
CA VAL A 143 9.83 -6.95 4.08
C VAL A 143 10.93 -6.28 3.24
N SER A 144 11.48 -6.99 2.25
CA SER A 144 12.58 -6.52 1.40
C SER A 144 12.17 -5.47 0.37
N GLY A 145 10.91 -5.45 -0.06
CA GLY A 145 10.53 -4.60 -1.19
C GLY A 145 9.67 -5.29 -2.24
N ASP A 146 9.82 -6.60 -2.36
CA ASP A 146 9.40 -7.34 -3.54
C ASP A 146 7.90 -7.64 -3.50
N ILE A 147 7.24 -7.56 -4.64
CA ILE A 147 5.85 -7.99 -4.79
C ILE A 147 5.84 -9.48 -5.12
N PHE A 148 5.09 -10.27 -4.35
CA PHE A 148 5.11 -11.73 -4.48
C PHE A 148 3.72 -12.37 -4.64
N ALA A 149 2.66 -11.66 -4.29
CA ALA A 149 1.30 -12.18 -4.40
C ALA A 149 0.30 -11.08 -4.78
N LEU A 150 -0.83 -11.52 -5.33
CA LEU A 150 -1.89 -10.68 -5.83
C LEU A 150 -3.25 -11.22 -5.39
N ASP A 151 -4.04 -10.38 -4.72
CA ASP A 151 -5.46 -10.61 -4.50
C ASP A 151 -6.28 -9.74 -5.44
N TYR A 152 -7.41 -10.28 -5.89
CA TYR A 152 -8.34 -9.59 -6.76
C TYR A 152 -9.76 -9.75 -6.22
N HIS A 153 -10.42 -8.63 -6.00
CA HIS A 153 -11.77 -8.58 -5.44
C HIS A 153 -12.64 -7.61 -6.24
N LEU A 154 -13.95 -7.86 -6.21
CA LEU A 154 -14.95 -7.07 -6.91
C LEU A 154 -16.01 -6.63 -5.90
N ASP A 155 -16.47 -5.39 -6.00
CA ASP A 155 -17.41 -4.78 -5.05
C ASP A 155 -18.77 -5.49 -4.95
N SER A 156 -19.28 -6.00 -6.07
CA SER A 156 -20.69 -6.36 -6.23
C SER A 156 -20.95 -7.87 -6.25
N VAL A 157 -20.03 -8.68 -5.73
CA VAL A 157 -20.18 -10.15 -5.71
C VAL A 157 -21.19 -10.57 -4.64
N PRO A 158 -22.29 -11.24 -5.01
CA PRO A 158 -23.25 -11.76 -4.04
C PRO A 158 -22.60 -12.72 -3.05
N LYS A 159 -23.04 -12.73 -1.79
CA LYS A 159 -22.51 -13.63 -0.74
C LYS A 159 -22.63 -15.12 -1.07
N ASN A 160 -23.63 -15.49 -1.88
CA ASN A 160 -23.81 -16.86 -2.36
C ASN A 160 -22.93 -17.20 -3.58
N GLY A 161 -22.17 -16.24 -4.11
CA GLY A 161 -21.32 -16.39 -5.29
C GLY A 161 -22.08 -16.69 -6.59
N ALA A 162 -23.40 -16.48 -6.62
CA ALA A 162 -24.24 -16.70 -7.79
C ALA A 162 -24.06 -15.56 -8.80
N CYS A 163 -24.07 -15.89 -10.09
CA CYS A 163 -24.00 -14.88 -11.15
C CYS A 163 -25.25 -14.00 -11.14
N PRO A 164 -25.14 -12.71 -11.47
CA PRO A 164 -26.30 -11.84 -11.64
C PRO A 164 -27.20 -12.35 -12.76
N HIS A 165 -28.52 -12.38 -12.53
CA HIS A 165 -29.50 -12.88 -13.51
C HIS A 165 -29.64 -11.99 -14.75
N THR A 166 -29.42 -10.69 -14.59
CA THR A 166 -29.45 -9.70 -15.67
C THR A 166 -28.04 -9.11 -15.83
N PRO A 167 -27.28 -9.54 -16.84
CA PRO A 167 -25.99 -8.93 -17.11
C PRO A 167 -26.21 -7.47 -17.47
N SER A 168 -25.57 -6.56 -16.74
CA SER A 168 -25.56 -5.15 -17.11
C SER A 168 -24.45 -4.92 -18.13
N ALA A 169 -24.63 -3.97 -19.04
CA ALA A 169 -23.58 -3.54 -19.96
C ALA A 169 -22.54 -2.63 -19.27
N MET A 170 -22.62 -2.43 -17.95
CA MET A 170 -21.57 -1.73 -17.22
C MET A 170 -20.36 -2.65 -17.06
N TYR A 171 -19.26 -2.21 -17.68
CA TYR A 171 -17.94 -2.74 -17.46
C TYR A 171 -17.30 -2.02 -16.27
N ILE A 172 -16.32 -2.68 -15.62
CA ILE A 172 -15.48 -2.12 -14.55
C ILE A 172 -15.17 -0.64 -14.84
N ALA A 173 -15.64 0.27 -14.01
CA ALA A 173 -15.45 1.70 -14.23
C ALA A 173 -14.13 2.18 -13.60
N SER A 174 -13.76 1.58 -12.47
CA SER A 174 -12.61 2.00 -11.69
C SER A 174 -11.83 0.80 -11.15
N THR A 175 -10.50 0.92 -11.15
CA THR A 175 -9.55 -0.03 -10.59
C THR A 175 -8.82 0.63 -9.44
N ASP A 176 -9.10 0.19 -8.21
CA ASP A 176 -8.36 0.61 -7.02
C ASP A 176 -7.20 -0.36 -6.75
N VAL A 177 -6.02 0.18 -6.49
CA VAL A 177 -4.82 -0.63 -6.22
C VAL A 177 -4.33 -0.37 -4.81
N GLN A 178 -4.19 -1.44 -4.04
CA GLN A 178 -3.77 -1.38 -2.65
C GLN A 178 -2.48 -2.17 -2.47
N ILE A 179 -1.54 -1.63 -1.69
CA ILE A 179 -0.31 -2.33 -1.34
C ILE A 179 -0.42 -2.79 0.10
N LYS A 180 -0.31 -4.10 0.32
CA LYS A 180 -0.30 -4.70 1.65
C LYS A 180 1.12 -5.12 2.02
N SER A 181 1.66 -4.49 3.05
CA SER A 181 2.95 -4.85 3.63
C SER A 181 2.77 -5.85 4.77
N PRO A 182 3.78 -6.70 5.06
CA PRO A 182 3.69 -7.66 6.13
C PRO A 182 3.68 -6.89 7.46
N SER A 183 2.69 -7.19 8.30
CA SER A 183 2.61 -6.61 9.65
C SER A 183 3.37 -7.51 10.62
N PRO A 184 4.27 -6.95 11.45
CA PRO A 184 4.93 -7.75 12.48
C PRO A 184 3.90 -8.30 13.45
N ALA A 185 4.04 -9.57 13.82
CA ALA A 185 3.18 -10.18 14.82
C ALA A 185 3.35 -9.47 16.18
N PHE A 186 2.29 -9.46 16.98
CA PHE A 186 2.36 -8.93 18.33
C PHE A 186 3.35 -9.74 19.17
N THR A 187 4.35 -9.07 19.73
CA THR A 187 5.30 -9.70 20.65
C THR A 187 4.58 -10.13 21.93
N PRO A 188 4.70 -11.39 22.37
CA PRO A 188 4.06 -11.84 23.60
C PRO A 188 4.64 -11.06 24.79
N ARG A 189 3.76 -10.62 25.69
CA ARG A 189 4.19 -10.01 26.95
C ARG A 189 4.69 -11.10 27.89
N LEU A 190 5.99 -11.29 27.95
CA LEU A 190 6.61 -12.15 28.95
C LEU A 190 6.42 -11.51 30.33
N ARG A 191 6.08 -12.32 31.33
CA ARG A 191 6.10 -11.87 32.73
C ARG A 191 7.56 -11.55 33.08
N VAL A 192 7.79 -10.40 33.70
CA VAL A 192 9.11 -10.07 34.24
C VAL A 192 9.38 -11.06 35.38
N PRO A 193 10.54 -11.73 35.40
CA PRO A 193 10.90 -12.60 36.51
C PRO A 193 10.86 -11.77 37.81
N PRO A 194 10.40 -12.34 38.94
CA PRO A 194 10.54 -11.71 40.24
C PRO A 194 11.99 -11.27 40.44
N PRO A 195 12.25 -10.07 41.00
CA PRO A 195 13.61 -9.62 41.23
C PRO A 195 14.31 -10.62 42.15
N MET A 196 15.53 -11.03 41.79
CA MET A 196 16.33 -11.97 42.56
C MET A 196 17.29 -11.21 43.48
N SER A 197 17.53 -11.75 44.68
CA SER A 197 18.62 -11.28 45.54
C SER A 197 19.98 -11.70 44.97
N SER A 198 21.09 -11.17 45.53
CA SER A 198 22.46 -11.60 45.20
C SER A 198 22.71 -13.10 45.38
N ASP A 199 21.85 -13.78 46.16
CA ASP A 199 21.91 -15.22 46.43
C ASP A 199 21.03 -16.06 45.48
N GLY A 200 20.43 -15.44 44.45
CA GLY A 200 19.60 -16.12 43.45
C GLY A 200 18.22 -16.57 43.97
N LYS A 201 17.81 -16.14 45.17
CA LYS A 201 16.48 -16.41 45.71
C LYS A 201 15.52 -15.27 45.33
N PRO A 202 14.22 -15.57 45.08
CA PRO A 202 13.22 -14.52 44.89
C PRO A 202 13.21 -13.57 46.08
N ILE A 203 13.26 -12.25 45.83
CA ILE A 203 13.13 -11.26 46.90
C ILE A 203 11.70 -11.37 47.44
N THR A 204 11.56 -12.02 48.58
CA THR A 204 10.32 -11.98 49.34
C THR A 204 10.11 -10.55 49.82
N PRO A 205 8.92 -9.95 49.63
CA PRO A 205 8.66 -8.62 50.16
C PRO A 205 8.94 -8.62 51.66
N VAL A 206 9.66 -7.60 52.14
CA VAL A 206 9.92 -7.42 53.57
C VAL A 206 8.57 -7.43 54.28
N PRO A 207 8.37 -8.25 55.33
CA PRO A 207 7.10 -8.30 56.04
C PRO A 207 6.64 -6.90 56.43
N GLU A 208 5.46 -6.48 55.96
CA GLU A 208 4.90 -5.20 56.34
C GLU A 208 4.63 -5.21 57.85
N GLN A 209 5.26 -4.29 58.59
CA GLN A 209 4.98 -4.17 60.02
C GLN A 209 3.54 -3.68 60.22
N SER A 210 2.83 -4.29 61.16
CA SER A 210 1.48 -3.86 61.52
C SER A 210 1.48 -2.41 62.01
N PHE A 211 0.38 -1.69 61.76
CA PHE A 211 0.21 -0.31 62.24
C PHE A 211 0.53 -0.18 63.74
N ILE A 212 0.03 -1.10 64.57
CA ILE A 212 0.33 -1.10 66.00
C ILE A 212 1.83 -1.27 66.27
N GLN A 213 2.53 -2.17 65.57
CA GLN A 213 3.98 -2.34 65.72
C GLN A 213 4.78 -1.09 65.31
N LYS A 214 4.27 -0.29 64.37
CA LYS A 214 4.92 0.96 63.96
C LYS A 214 4.64 2.12 64.91
N TYR A 215 3.42 2.18 65.49
CA TYR A 215 2.95 3.36 66.21
C TYR A 215 2.73 3.17 67.71
N TRP A 216 2.99 1.98 68.28
CA TRP A 216 2.80 1.72 69.72
C TRP A 216 3.55 2.72 70.62
N MET A 217 4.76 3.12 70.20
CA MET A 217 5.58 4.09 70.93
C MET A 217 4.93 5.47 71.03
N TYR A 218 3.99 5.82 70.14
CA TYR A 218 3.22 7.07 70.22
C TYR A 218 1.84 6.86 70.86
N ILE A 219 1.20 5.72 70.60
CA ILE A 219 -0.10 5.37 71.17
C ILE A 219 -0.02 5.26 72.69
N VAL A 220 1.01 4.58 73.23
CA VAL A 220 1.14 4.34 74.68
C VAL A 220 1.32 5.65 75.46
N PRO A 221 2.26 6.55 75.13
CA PRO A 221 2.38 7.83 75.82
C PRO A 221 1.14 8.71 75.64
N GLY A 222 0.50 8.72 74.46
CA GLY A 222 -0.72 9.48 74.22
C GLY A 222 -1.88 9.03 75.11
N LEU A 223 -2.06 7.72 75.26
CA LEU A 223 -3.04 7.15 76.19
C LEU A 223 -2.72 7.48 77.66
N ILE A 224 -1.45 7.42 78.06
CA ILE A 224 -1.05 7.77 79.42
C ILE A 224 -1.35 9.24 79.71
N ILE A 225 -1.00 10.14 78.79
CA ILE A 225 -1.30 11.58 78.94
C ILE A 225 -2.81 11.80 79.02
N LEU A 226 -3.60 11.15 78.15
CA LEU A 226 -5.06 11.27 78.16
C LEU A 226 -5.68 10.77 79.48
N LEU A 227 -5.13 9.71 80.09
CA LEU A 227 -5.60 9.16 81.35
C LEU A 227 -5.17 9.97 82.58
N VAL A 228 -4.05 10.69 82.51
CA VAL A 228 -3.51 11.48 83.62
C VAL A 228 -4.05 12.91 83.61
N LEU A 229 -4.48 13.43 82.46
CA LEU A 229 -5.13 14.74 82.39
C LEU A 229 -6.57 14.65 82.96
N PRO A 230 -6.93 15.50 83.95
CA PRO A 230 -8.30 15.55 84.45
C PRO A 230 -9.23 15.99 83.31
N ALA A 231 -10.33 15.25 83.11
CA ALA A 231 -11.39 15.68 82.20
C ALA A 231 -11.82 17.09 82.61
N GLY A 232 -11.74 18.04 81.66
CA GLY A 232 -12.06 19.44 81.91
C GLY A 232 -13.49 19.58 82.46
N PRO A 233 -13.75 20.63 83.26
CA PRO A 233 -15.03 20.81 83.95
C PRO A 233 -16.20 20.88 82.96
N ASP A 234 -17.27 20.14 83.27
CA ASP A 234 -18.54 20.18 82.55
C ASP A 234 -19.17 21.58 82.69
N ASP A 235 -19.14 22.38 81.63
CA ASP A 235 -19.85 23.66 81.61
C ASP A 235 -21.36 23.41 81.43
N ALA A 236 -22.07 23.57 82.54
CA ALA A 236 -23.52 23.58 82.63
C ALA A 236 -24.15 24.68 81.74
N PRO A 237 -25.39 24.48 81.25
CA PRO A 237 -26.02 25.36 80.28
C PRO A 237 -26.41 26.71 80.91
N GLN A 238 -25.89 27.81 80.38
CA GLN A 238 -26.41 29.15 80.66
C GLN A 238 -27.26 29.66 79.49
N ARG A 239 -28.39 30.24 79.89
CA ARG A 239 -29.60 30.56 79.14
C ARG A 239 -29.63 32.04 78.78
#